data_AF-A0A6S7IND4-F1
#
_entry.id   AF-A0A6S7IND4-F1
#
_cell.length_a   1.000
_cell.length_b   1.000
_cell.length_c   1.000
_cell.angle_alpha   90.00
_cell.angle_beta   90.00
_cell.angle_gamma   90.00
#
_symmetry.space_group_name_H-M   'P 1'
#
loop_
_entity.id
_entity.type
_entity.pdbx_description
1 polymer ?
#
loop_
_entity_poly.entity_id
_entity_poly.type
_entity_poly.pdbx_seq_one_letter_code
_entity_poly.pdbx_strand_id
1 'polypeptide(L)'
;MQHLAFDAIIQITTVFKAIGNVKEYWSRRTQSEDMKVSKVSVAKPVELDFRLDDRSHRSIKTATLQFEKMSSNIGIRSFLWKEYGKAFIKQHRLHPDTYVQMAIQLADYKLHKRVAATYETASTRQFYHGRTETVNREFK
;
A
#
# COMPACT_ATOMS: atom_id res chain seq x y z
N MET A 1 3.45 4.87 6.26
CA MET A 1 4.58 4.03 5.79
C MET A 1 5.66 4.93 5.25
N GLN A 2 6.92 4.68 5.58
CA GLN A 2 8.05 5.31 4.88
C GLN A 2 8.60 4.31 3.84
N HIS A 3 8.50 4.64 2.55
CA HIS A 3 8.92 3.77 1.44
C HIS A 3 10.46 3.55 1.40
N LEU A 4 11.22 4.32 2.18
CA LEU A 4 12.68 4.23 2.23
C LEU A 4 13.16 2.85 2.71
N ALA A 5 12.49 2.30 3.74
CA ALA A 5 12.97 1.13 4.46
C ALA A 5 12.64 -0.20 3.77
N PHE A 6 11.49 -0.32 3.09
CA PHE A 6 11.05 -1.54 2.43
C PHE A 6 9.94 -1.25 1.41
N ASP A 7 9.78 -2.17 0.46
CA ASP A 7 8.78 -2.05 -0.60
C ASP A 7 7.41 -2.61 -0.16
N ALA A 8 6.36 -2.27 -0.90
CA ALA A 8 4.95 -2.51 -0.52
C ALA A 8 4.62 -3.97 -0.14
N ILE A 9 5.32 -4.94 -0.73
CA ILE A 9 5.09 -6.37 -0.44
C ILE A 9 5.30 -6.74 1.03
N ILE A 10 6.25 -6.09 1.73
CA ILE A 10 6.48 -6.32 3.16
C ILE A 10 5.30 -5.78 3.98
N GLN A 11 4.81 -4.58 3.65
CA GLN A 11 3.65 -4.01 4.32
C GLN A 11 2.41 -4.86 4.12
N ILE A 12 2.14 -5.25 2.88
CA ILE A 12 0.99 -6.08 2.53
C ILE A 12 1.04 -7.37 3.36
N THR A 13 2.19 -8.06 3.38
CA THR A 13 2.36 -9.31 4.14
C THR A 13 2.12 -9.10 5.65
N THR A 14 2.69 -8.04 6.23
CA THR A 14 2.51 -7.70 7.65
C THR A 14 1.06 -7.41 7.98
N VAL A 15 0.37 -6.62 7.15
CA VAL A 15 -1.04 -6.28 7.34
C VAL A 15 -1.92 -7.53 7.21
N PHE A 16 -1.69 -8.38 6.22
CA PHE A 16 -2.43 -9.64 6.07
C PHE A 16 -2.25 -10.55 7.28
N LYS A 17 -1.02 -10.67 7.80
CA LYS A 17 -0.74 -11.46 9.00
C LYS A 17 -1.44 -10.87 10.23
N ALA A 18 -1.39 -9.55 10.42
CA ALA A 18 -2.10 -8.89 11.52
C ALA A 18 -3.61 -9.11 11.44
N ILE A 19 -4.22 -8.95 10.26
CA ILE A 19 -5.64 -9.20 10.04
C ILE A 19 -5.98 -10.68 10.32
N GLY A 20 -5.14 -11.62 9.88
CA GLY A 20 -5.30 -13.04 10.17
C GLY A 20 -5.33 -13.33 11.67
N ASN A 21 -4.35 -12.79 12.40
CA ASN A 21 -4.26 -12.94 13.86
C ASN A 21 -5.50 -12.34 14.56
N VAL A 22 -5.97 -11.18 14.11
CA VAL A 22 -7.18 -10.54 14.65
C VAL A 22 -8.40 -11.42 14.41
N LYS A 23 -8.59 -11.94 13.19
CA LYS A 23 -9.71 -12.84 12.87
C LYS A 23 -9.68 -14.10 13.72
N GLU A 24 -8.51 -14.72 13.87
CA GLU A 24 -8.34 -15.92 14.68
C GLU A 24 -8.64 -15.65 16.17
N TYR A 25 -8.12 -14.54 16.70
CA TYR A 25 -8.39 -14.12 18.08
C TYR A 25 -9.89 -13.93 18.34
N TRP A 26 -10.58 -13.21 17.45
CA TRP A 26 -12.02 -12.98 17.57
C TRP A 26 -12.82 -14.27 17.41
N SER A 27 -12.43 -15.16 16.49
CA SER A 27 -13.08 -16.46 16.33
C SER A 27 -12.98 -17.30 17.61
N ARG A 28 -11.80 -17.33 18.25
CA ARG A 28 -11.58 -18.05 19.52
C ARG A 28 -12.36 -17.44 20.68
N ARG A 29 -12.46 -16.11 20.72
CA ARG A 29 -13.21 -15.39 21.76
C ARG A 29 -14.72 -15.59 21.65
N THR A 30 -15.27 -15.71 20.43
CA THR A 30 -16.71 -15.96 20.25
C THR A 30 -17.10 -17.41 20.59
N GLN A 31 -16.17 -18.36 20.50
CA GLN A 31 -16.40 -19.78 20.84
C GLN A 31 -16.11 -20.13 22.31
N SER A 32 -15.42 -19.25 23.04
CA SER A 32 -15.09 -19.43 24.45
C SER A 32 -15.43 -18.15 25.20
N GLU A 33 -16.54 -18.16 25.95
CA GLU A 33 -16.94 -17.06 26.84
C GLU A 33 -15.86 -16.71 27.89
N ASP A 34 -14.89 -17.62 28.11
CA ASP A 34 -13.85 -17.54 29.13
C ASP A 34 -12.42 -17.56 28.56
N MET A 35 -12.14 -16.81 27.49
CA MET A 35 -10.74 -16.50 27.19
C MET A 35 -10.20 -15.56 28.26
N LYS A 36 -9.65 -16.13 29.34
CA LYS A 36 -8.98 -15.42 30.44
C LYS A 36 -7.91 -14.50 29.87
N VAL A 37 -8.24 -13.22 29.72
CA VAL A 37 -7.24 -12.18 29.53
C VAL A 37 -6.39 -12.22 30.78
N SER A 38 -5.14 -12.67 30.65
CA SER A 38 -4.20 -12.60 31.76
C SER A 38 -4.18 -11.15 32.23
N LYS A 39 -4.56 -10.91 33.49
CA LYS A 39 -4.45 -9.59 34.14
C LYS A 39 -2.97 -9.30 34.36
N VAL A 40 -2.23 -9.13 33.28
CA VAL A 40 -0.86 -8.63 33.31
C VAL A 40 -0.98 -7.14 33.61
N SER A 41 -0.37 -6.70 34.70
CA SER A 41 -0.26 -5.27 35.02
C SER A 41 0.64 -4.63 33.96
N VAL A 42 0.04 -4.05 32.93
CA VAL A 42 0.77 -3.30 31.89
C VAL A 42 0.98 -1.87 32.39
N ALA A 43 2.17 -1.33 32.16
CA ALA A 43 2.45 0.08 32.44
C ALA A 43 1.47 0.97 31.66
N LYS A 44 1.02 2.06 32.29
CA LYS A 44 0.16 3.04 31.61
C LYS A 44 0.96 3.74 30.50
N PRO A 45 0.33 4.09 29.36
CA PRO A 45 0.97 4.91 28.34
C PRO A 45 1.53 6.20 28.93
N VAL A 46 2.72 6.61 28.48
CA VAL A 46 3.41 7.83 28.92
C VAL A 46 3.27 8.88 27.82
N GLU A 47 2.85 10.08 28.19
CA GLU A 47 2.75 11.22 27.29
C GLU A 47 4.15 11.70 26.88
N LEU A 48 4.32 12.06 25.61
CA LEU A 48 5.55 12.67 25.11
C LEU A 48 5.43 14.19 25.23
N ASP A 49 6.08 14.77 26.24
CA ASP A 49 6.10 16.22 26.50
C ASP A 49 7.12 16.93 25.60
N PHE A 50 6.62 17.53 24.50
CA PHE A 50 7.43 18.34 23.60
C PHE A 50 7.40 19.81 24.01
N ARG A 51 8.55 20.38 24.34
CA ARG A 51 8.68 21.82 24.59
C ARG A 51 8.83 22.57 23.27
N LEU A 52 7.85 23.41 22.96
CA LEU A 52 7.81 24.17 21.71
C LEU A 52 8.18 25.64 21.94
N ASP A 53 8.93 26.20 20.98
CA ASP A 53 9.23 27.63 20.89
C ASP A 53 8.41 28.29 19.76
N ASP A 54 8.47 29.63 19.67
CA ASP A 54 7.77 30.37 18.62
C ASP A 54 8.21 29.98 17.20
N ARG A 55 9.44 29.49 17.04
CA ARG A 55 9.94 28.97 15.75
C ARG A 55 9.26 27.65 15.39
N SER A 56 9.10 26.75 16.36
CA SER A 56 8.41 25.48 16.20
C SER A 56 6.95 25.69 15.87
N HIS A 57 6.27 26.61 16.58
CA HIS A 57 4.87 26.96 16.27
C HIS A 57 4.70 27.48 14.84
N ARG A 58 5.60 28.36 14.37
CA ARG A 58 5.59 28.86 12.98
C ARG A 58 5.87 27.76 11.97
N SER A 59 6.82 26.86 12.27
CA SER A 59 7.15 25.71 11.42
C SER A 59 5.97 24.75 11.28
N ILE A 60 5.28 24.45 12.39
CA ILE A 60 4.07 23.61 12.40
C ILE A 60 2.99 24.23 11.51
N LYS A 61 2.67 25.51 11.72
CA LYS A 61 1.68 26.22 10.90
C LYS A 61 2.03 26.18 9.41
N THR A 62 3.30 26.37 9.07
CA THR A 62 3.78 26.32 7.68
C THR A 62 3.64 24.93 7.09
N ALA A 63 4.07 23.88 7.81
CA ALA A 63 3.95 22.50 7.37
C ALA A 63 2.50 22.06 7.18
N THR A 64 1.58 22.49 8.07
CA THR A 64 0.15 22.23 7.94
C THR A 64 -0.41 22.83 6.65
N LEU A 65 -0.13 24.12 6.38
CA LEU A 65 -0.58 24.79 5.16
C LEU A 65 -0.02 24.12 3.89
N GLN A 66 1.25 23.69 3.92
CA GLN A 66 1.87 22.96 2.82
C GLN A 66 1.19 21.60 2.59
N PHE A 67 0.90 20.87 3.67
CA PHE A 67 0.23 19.58 3.61
C PHE A 67 -1.20 19.72 3.07
N GLU A 68 -1.97 20.71 3.51
CA GLU A 68 -3.32 20.97 3.01
C GLU A 68 -3.31 21.33 1.52
N LYS A 69 -2.37 22.17 1.10
CA LYS A 69 -2.20 22.51 -0.32
C LYS A 69 -1.81 21.28 -1.17
N MET A 70 -0.93 20.42 -0.67
CA MET A 70 -0.50 19.23 -1.40
C MET A 70 -1.60 18.18 -1.46
N SER A 71 -2.26 17.90 -0.34
CA SER A 71 -3.32 16.89 -0.25
C SER A 71 -4.56 17.26 -1.08
N SER A 72 -4.92 18.55 -1.13
CA SER A 72 -6.03 19.02 -1.97
C SER A 72 -5.80 18.87 -3.48
N ASN A 73 -4.54 18.71 -3.92
CA ASN A 73 -4.19 18.47 -5.32
C ASN A 73 -4.08 16.97 -5.68
N ILE A 74 -4.50 16.06 -4.81
CA ILE A 74 -4.47 14.61 -5.07
C ILE A 74 -5.87 14.14 -5.47
N GLY A 75 -6.03 13.68 -6.72
CA GLY A 75 -7.22 12.97 -7.18
C GLY A 75 -7.06 11.47 -7.04
N ILE A 76 -7.95 10.80 -6.31
CA ILE A 76 -7.96 9.33 -6.17
C ILE A 76 -9.27 8.78 -6.72
N ARG A 77 -9.17 7.83 -7.65
CA ARG A 77 -10.31 7.05 -8.12
C ARG A 77 -10.01 5.56 -7.94
N SER A 78 -10.75 4.91 -7.06
CA SER A 78 -10.70 3.45 -6.90
C SER A 78 -11.80 2.81 -7.73
N PHE A 79 -11.46 1.75 -8.45
CA PHE A 79 -12.40 1.02 -9.29
C PHE A 79 -12.26 -0.49 -9.03
N LEU A 80 -13.39 -1.14 -8.80
CA LEU A 80 -13.45 -2.58 -8.60
C LEU A 80 -14.11 -3.24 -9.81
N TRP A 81 -13.30 -3.95 -10.60
CA TRP A 81 -13.79 -4.77 -11.70
C TRP A 81 -14.36 -6.09 -11.17
N LYS A 82 -15.61 -6.41 -11.53
CA LYS A 82 -16.32 -7.60 -11.03
C LYS A 82 -16.68 -8.62 -12.12
N GLU A 83 -16.52 -8.29 -13.40
CA GLU A 83 -16.97 -9.15 -14.49
C GLU A 83 -16.12 -10.42 -14.61
N TYR A 84 -14.81 -10.30 -14.41
CA TYR A 84 -13.88 -11.43 -14.44
C TYR A 84 -12.63 -11.17 -13.60
N GLY A 85 -11.78 -12.18 -13.45
CA GLY A 85 -10.51 -12.06 -12.75
C GLY A 85 -9.44 -13.01 -13.29
N LYS A 86 -8.47 -13.36 -12.43
CA LYS A 86 -7.30 -14.17 -12.81
C LYS A 86 -7.64 -15.51 -13.48
N ALA A 87 -8.78 -16.12 -13.11
CA ALA A 87 -9.19 -17.43 -13.65
C ALA A 87 -9.48 -17.35 -15.15
N PHE A 88 -10.26 -16.35 -15.57
CA PHE A 88 -10.56 -16.06 -16.97
C PHE A 88 -9.30 -15.75 -17.78
N ILE A 89 -8.44 -14.86 -17.28
CA ILE A 89 -7.20 -14.46 -17.99
C ILE A 89 -6.29 -15.67 -18.26
N LYS A 90 -6.17 -16.56 -17.27
CA LYS A 90 -5.38 -17.79 -17.39
C LYS A 90 -5.96 -18.80 -18.39
N GLN A 91 -7.29 -18.85 -18.58
CA GLN A 91 -7.91 -19.70 -19.60
C GLN A 91 -7.44 -19.33 -21.01
N HIS A 92 -7.16 -18.05 -21.25
CA HIS A 92 -6.59 -17.55 -22.50
C HIS A 92 -5.06 -17.65 -22.59
N ARG A 93 -4.41 -18.36 -21.65
CA ARG A 93 -2.94 -18.52 -21.58
C ARG A 93 -2.18 -17.20 -21.44
N LEU A 94 -2.80 -16.19 -20.83
CA LEU A 94 -2.19 -14.90 -20.57
C LEU A 94 -1.79 -14.76 -19.09
N HIS A 95 -0.67 -14.07 -18.84
CA HIS A 95 -0.26 -13.72 -17.48
C HIS A 95 -1.13 -12.56 -16.96
N PRO A 96 -1.76 -12.67 -15.77
CA PRO A 96 -2.69 -11.67 -15.26
C PRO A 96 -2.11 -10.25 -15.14
N ASP A 97 -0.86 -10.14 -14.67
CA ASP A 97 -0.20 -8.84 -14.59
C ASP A 97 0.04 -8.25 -15.99
N THR A 98 0.60 -9.04 -16.91
CA THR A 98 0.87 -8.58 -18.28
C THR A 98 -0.40 -8.12 -18.98
N TYR A 99 -1.51 -8.83 -18.77
CA TYR A 99 -2.83 -8.47 -19.28
C TYR A 99 -3.30 -7.11 -18.75
N VAL A 100 -3.20 -6.88 -17.43
CA VAL A 100 -3.60 -5.61 -16.81
C VAL A 100 -2.71 -4.46 -17.28
N GLN A 101 -1.39 -4.67 -17.37
CA GLN A 101 -0.45 -3.66 -17.86
C GLN A 101 -0.77 -3.24 -19.31
N MET A 102 -1.08 -4.19 -20.19
CA MET A 102 -1.50 -3.89 -21.57
C MET A 102 -2.85 -3.14 -21.61
N ALA A 103 -3.79 -3.48 -20.73
CA ALA A 103 -5.05 -2.75 -20.62
C ALA A 103 -4.84 -1.30 -20.17
N ILE A 104 -3.90 -1.04 -19.25
CA ILE A 104 -3.50 0.31 -18.84
C ILE A 104 -2.90 1.08 -20.02
N GLN A 105 -1.97 0.48 -20.78
CA GLN A 105 -1.41 1.11 -21.98
C GLN A 105 -2.48 1.46 -23.01
N LEU A 106 -3.42 0.55 -23.26
CA LEU A 106 -4.52 0.77 -24.20
C LEU A 106 -5.45 1.90 -23.73
N ALA A 107 -5.75 1.98 -22.43
CA ALA A 107 -6.56 3.04 -21.86
C ALA A 107 -5.86 4.41 -21.99
N ASP A 108 -4.56 4.48 -21.67
CA ASP A 108 -3.75 5.69 -21.81
C ASP A 108 -3.69 6.16 -23.28
N TYR A 109 -3.42 5.24 -24.20
CA TYR A 109 -3.40 5.53 -25.64
C TYR A 109 -4.77 6.01 -26.15
N LYS A 110 -5.87 5.39 -25.70
CA LYS A 110 -7.22 5.82 -26.10
C LYS A 110 -7.52 7.26 -25.65
N LEU A 111 -7.05 7.65 -24.46
CA LEU A 111 -7.27 8.97 -23.86
C LEU A 111 -6.34 10.05 -24.43
N HIS A 112 -5.05 9.75 -24.59
CA HIS A 112 -4.01 10.73 -24.91
C HIS A 112 -3.42 10.60 -26.32
N LYS A 113 -3.80 9.56 -27.08
CA LYS A 113 -3.34 9.30 -28.46
C LYS A 113 -1.82 9.17 -28.62
N ARG A 114 -1.12 8.81 -27.55
CA ARG A 114 0.33 8.57 -27.53
C ARG A 114 0.65 7.41 -26.59
N VAL A 115 1.77 6.74 -26.81
CA VAL A 115 2.30 5.74 -25.89
C VAL A 115 3.23 6.45 -24.91
N ALA A 116 2.96 6.34 -23.61
CA ALA A 116 3.78 6.95 -22.57
C ALA A 116 4.78 5.95 -21.98
N ALA A 117 5.97 6.44 -21.63
CA ALA A 117 6.92 5.68 -20.82
C ALA A 117 6.26 5.29 -19.50
N THR A 118 6.21 3.99 -19.21
CA THR A 118 5.52 3.44 -18.04
C THR A 118 6.51 2.73 -17.14
N TYR A 119 6.49 3.12 -15.87
CA TYR A 119 7.26 2.49 -14.81
C TYR A 119 6.45 1.32 -14.22
N GLU A 120 7.01 0.11 -14.31
CA GLU A 120 6.49 -1.06 -13.63
C GLU A 120 7.57 -1.62 -12.69
N THR A 121 7.20 -1.87 -11.44
CA THR A 121 8.11 -2.39 -10.41
C THR A 121 8.28 -3.90 -10.54
N ALA A 122 9.51 -4.37 -10.81
CA ALA A 122 9.87 -5.79 -10.71
C ALA A 122 10.72 -6.04 -9.47
N SER A 123 10.32 -7.00 -8.63
CA SER A 123 11.07 -7.35 -7.41
C SER A 123 12.36 -8.11 -7.75
N THR A 124 13.50 -7.64 -7.24
CA THR A 124 14.81 -8.30 -7.33
C THR A 124 15.22 -9.02 -6.06
N ARG A 125 14.27 -9.29 -5.15
CA ARG A 125 14.46 -9.93 -3.84
C ARG A 125 15.14 -11.32 -3.86
N GLN A 126 15.34 -11.91 -5.03
CA GLN A 126 16.16 -13.12 -5.19
C GLN A 126 17.65 -12.86 -4.93
N PHE A 127 18.10 -11.61 -5.04
CA PHE A 127 19.48 -11.19 -4.76
C PHE A 127 19.62 -10.62 -3.34
N TYR A 128 20.84 -10.63 -2.81
CA TYR A 128 21.16 -10.06 -1.50
C TYR A 128 20.79 -8.57 -1.46
N HIS A 129 19.95 -8.18 -0.48
CA HIS A 129 19.35 -6.84 -0.38
C HIS A 129 18.63 -6.33 -1.64
N GLY A 130 18.19 -7.24 -2.51
CA GLY A 130 17.42 -6.88 -3.70
C GLY A 130 16.14 -6.14 -3.36
N ARG A 131 15.93 -5.00 -4.02
CA ARG A 131 14.69 -4.21 -3.95
C ARG A 131 13.90 -4.40 -5.23
N THR A 132 14.05 -3.46 -6.17
CA THR A 132 13.23 -3.37 -7.37
C THR A 132 14.06 -2.97 -8.59
N GLU A 133 13.68 -3.45 -9.77
CA GLU A 133 14.08 -2.92 -11.07
C GLU A 133 12.85 -2.34 -11.79
N THR A 134 13.10 -1.48 -12.79
CA THR A 134 12.10 -0.90 -13.67
C THR A 134 11.90 -1.78 -14.90
N VAL A 135 10.67 -2.24 -15.12
CA VAL A 135 10.26 -2.86 -16.38
C VAL A 135 9.70 -1.78 -17.28
N ASN A 136 10.42 -1.44 -18.35
CA ASN A 136 9.96 -0.50 -19.36
C ASN A 136 9.17 -1.24 -20.44
N ARG A 137 7.95 -0.79 -20.73
CA ARG A 137 7.09 -1.35 -21.79
C ARG A 137 6.91 -0.39 -22.96
N GLU A 138 8.02 0.13 -23.48
CA GLU A 138 8.02 0.87 -24.74
C GLU A 138 7.97 -0.09 -25.92
N PHE A 139 7.02 0.13 -26.83
CA PHE A 139 7.04 -0.48 -28.15
C PHE A 139 8.00 0.36 -29.01
N LYS A 140 9.17 -0.21 -29.33
CA LYS A 140 10.04 0.31 -30.39
C LYS A 140 9.55 -0.12 -31.76
#